data_AF-K3ZNK1-F1
#
_entry.id   AF-K3ZNK1-F1
#
_cell.length_a   1.000
_cell.length_b   1.000
_cell.length_c   1.000
_cell.angle_alpha   90.00
_cell.angle_beta   90.00
_cell.angle_gamma   90.00
#
_symmetry.space_group_name_H-M   'P 1'
#
loop_
_entity.id
_entity.type
_entity.pdbx_description
1 polymer ?
#
loop_
_entity_poly.entity_id
_entity_poly.type
_entity_poly.pdbx_seq_one_letter_code
_entity_poly.pdbx_strand_id
1 'polypeptide(L)'
;MEDLVLTGPYRGISAYASFTIKVDIPKANPARFEWDCYDQSNADKVDAVNPSYGEIKDKDGKLLAEVTYAVMSDALEATVQQVMLRLKDGHTLNDVHGEIKARIDGFEVGSILFNPTQGAGKCFSPAGDSWFLLQLARNVVAVPCGKVLHIEVDLKTETSNDQGPKPLKVALKFDNRTLSQSSPDGNGNEVEVDIDWYPE
;
A
#
# COMPACT_ATOMS: atom_id res chain seq x y z
N MET A 1 -8.42 14.25 -15.46
CA MET A 1 -7.57 13.04 -15.44
C MET A 1 -7.98 12.34 -14.17
N GLU A 2 -8.75 11.26 -14.27
CA GLU A 2 -9.03 10.43 -13.10
C GLU A 2 -7.72 9.72 -12.78
N ASP A 3 -7.17 9.96 -11.59
CA ASP A 3 -6.03 9.19 -11.11
C ASP A 3 -6.47 7.73 -11.05
N LEU A 4 -5.91 6.91 -11.94
CA LEU A 4 -6.16 5.48 -11.95
C LEU A 4 -5.85 4.95 -10.54
N VAL A 5 -6.87 4.35 -9.92
CA VAL A 5 -6.73 3.63 -8.65
C VAL A 5 -5.54 2.68 -8.80
N LEU A 6 -4.64 2.67 -7.82
CA LEU A 6 -3.40 1.89 -7.80
C LEU A 6 -3.65 0.42 -8.20
N THR A 7 -3.46 0.08 -9.47
CA THR A 7 -3.56 -1.29 -9.97
C THR A 7 -2.18 -1.95 -9.94
N GLY A 8 -1.62 -2.08 -8.75
CA GLY A 8 -0.55 -3.04 -8.49
C GLY A 8 -1.12 -4.45 -8.44
N PRO A 9 -0.29 -5.50 -8.57
CA PRO A 9 -0.76 -6.87 -8.42
C PRO A 9 -1.38 -7.09 -7.01
N TYR A 10 -2.44 -7.91 -6.95
CA TYR A 10 -3.06 -8.35 -5.68
C TYR A 10 -2.14 -9.27 -4.86
N ARG A 11 -0.97 -9.64 -5.39
CA ARG A 11 0.02 -10.54 -4.78
C ARG A 11 1.43 -10.06 -5.06
N GLY A 12 2.39 -10.52 -4.27
CA GLY A 12 3.81 -10.43 -4.60
C GLY A 12 4.06 -11.19 -5.90
N ILE A 13 4.75 -10.54 -6.84
CA ILE A 13 5.17 -11.19 -8.08
C ILE A 13 6.56 -11.74 -7.83
N SER A 14 6.64 -13.02 -7.49
CA SER A 14 7.91 -13.76 -7.55
C SER A 14 8.13 -14.19 -9.00
N ALA A 15 9.23 -13.74 -9.59
CA ALA A 15 9.67 -14.18 -10.90
C ALA A 15 11.13 -14.60 -10.81
N TYR A 16 11.43 -15.83 -11.23
CA TYR A 16 12.81 -16.31 -11.38
C TYR A 16 13.48 -15.76 -12.66
N ALA A 17 12.75 -14.95 -13.44
CA ALA A 17 13.15 -14.43 -14.74
C ALA A 17 12.42 -13.10 -15.02
N SER A 18 12.50 -12.62 -16.27
CA SER A 18 11.81 -11.45 -16.80
C SER A 18 10.30 -11.43 -16.47
N PHE A 19 9.74 -10.24 -16.28
CA PHE A 19 8.30 -10.06 -15.99
C PHE A 19 7.67 -8.95 -16.83
N THR A 20 6.34 -8.87 -16.83
CA THR A 20 5.59 -7.87 -17.60
C THR A 20 4.46 -7.31 -16.75
N ILE A 21 4.34 -5.98 -16.74
CA ILE A 21 3.22 -5.25 -16.15
C ILE A 21 2.32 -4.81 -17.29
N LYS A 22 1.04 -5.19 -17.22
CA LYS A 22 0.05 -4.92 -18.26
C LYS A 22 -1.06 -4.04 -17.69
N VAL A 23 -1.44 -3.01 -18.42
CA VAL A 23 -2.59 -2.16 -18.13
C VAL A 23 -3.69 -2.43 -19.15
N ASP A 24 -4.84 -2.90 -18.66
CA ASP A 24 -6.03 -3.08 -19.48
C ASP A 24 -6.77 -1.76 -19.62
N ILE A 25 -6.95 -1.33 -20.88
CA ILE A 25 -7.55 -0.04 -21.20
C ILE A 25 -8.94 -0.29 -21.79
N PRO A 26 -10.01 0.31 -21.25
CA PRO A 26 -11.35 0.12 -21.78
C PRO A 26 -11.42 0.46 -23.28
N LYS A 27 -11.92 -0.49 -24.08
CA LYS A 27 -12.12 -0.34 -25.54
C LYS A 27 -10.84 -0.10 -26.36
N ALA A 28 -9.66 -0.43 -25.80
CA ALA A 28 -8.39 -0.35 -26.52
C ALA A 28 -7.55 -1.63 -26.29
N ASN A 29 -6.50 -1.79 -27.10
CA ASN A 29 -5.53 -2.85 -26.84
C ASN A 29 -4.78 -2.56 -25.54
N PRO A 30 -4.51 -3.59 -24.72
CA PRO A 30 -3.74 -3.39 -23.51
C PRO A 30 -2.33 -2.91 -23.81
N ALA A 31 -1.80 -2.05 -22.96
CA ALA A 31 -0.43 -1.58 -23.03
C ALA A 31 0.41 -2.29 -21.95
N ARG A 32 1.72 -2.39 -22.18
CA ARG A 32 2.60 -3.17 -21.30
C ARG A 32 3.96 -2.52 -21.11
N PHE A 33 4.55 -2.80 -19.94
CA PHE A 33 5.93 -2.56 -19.58
C PHE A 33 6.60 -3.93 -19.35
N GLU A 34 7.73 -4.15 -20.00
CA GLU A 34 8.50 -5.41 -19.89
C GLU A 34 9.81 -5.13 -19.15
N TRP A 35 10.13 -5.99 -18.19
CA TRP A 35 11.42 -5.99 -17.52
C TRP A 35 12.14 -7.30 -17.84
N ASP A 36 13.32 -7.20 -18.45
CA ASP A 36 14.10 -8.35 -18.90
C ASP A 36 15.31 -8.61 -17.99
N CYS A 37 15.37 -9.78 -17.37
CA CYS A 37 16.50 -10.15 -16.50
C CYS A 37 17.81 -10.40 -17.28
N TYR A 38 17.72 -10.63 -18.60
CA TYR A 38 18.90 -10.85 -19.45
C TYR A 38 19.45 -9.55 -20.04
N ASP A 39 18.71 -8.44 -19.93
CA ASP A 39 19.21 -7.12 -20.31
C ASP A 39 20.20 -6.63 -19.25
N GLN A 40 21.46 -6.50 -19.66
CA GLN A 40 22.55 -6.10 -18.78
C GLN A 40 22.36 -4.71 -18.16
N SER A 41 21.54 -3.85 -18.78
CA SER A 41 21.17 -2.55 -18.21
C SER A 41 20.22 -2.65 -17.01
N ASN A 42 19.61 -3.82 -16.78
CA ASN A 42 18.76 -4.07 -15.62
C ASN A 42 19.51 -4.69 -14.43
N ALA A 43 20.78 -5.09 -14.60
CA ALA A 43 21.56 -5.72 -13.54
C ALA A 43 21.67 -4.82 -12.29
N ASP A 44 21.93 -3.52 -12.49
CA ASP A 44 22.05 -2.54 -11.39
C ASP A 44 20.71 -2.15 -10.76
N LYS A 45 19.58 -2.64 -11.30
CA LYS A 45 18.23 -2.37 -10.76
C LYS A 45 17.77 -3.43 -9.76
N VAL A 46 18.42 -4.60 -9.74
CA VAL A 46 18.14 -5.67 -8.78
C VAL A 46 18.74 -5.29 -7.42
N ASP A 47 17.94 -5.41 -6.36
CA ASP A 47 18.28 -5.04 -4.98
C ASP A 47 18.71 -3.57 -4.81
N ALA A 48 18.37 -2.72 -5.78
CA ALA A 48 18.61 -1.29 -5.70
C ALA A 48 17.79 -0.69 -4.56
N VAL A 49 18.42 0.21 -3.79
CA VAL A 49 17.77 0.94 -2.68
C VAL A 49 16.69 1.88 -3.20
N ASN A 50 16.94 2.48 -4.37
CA ASN A 50 16.00 3.39 -5.01
C ASN A 50 15.09 2.61 -5.96
N PRO A 51 13.79 2.97 -6.02
CA PRO A 51 12.90 2.35 -6.98
C PRO A 51 13.34 2.68 -8.42
N SER A 52 13.06 1.75 -9.31
CA SER A 52 13.17 1.95 -10.75
C SER A 52 11.86 2.44 -11.33
N TYR A 53 11.96 3.04 -12.51
CA TYR A 53 10.84 3.63 -13.22
C TYR A 53 10.67 2.99 -14.59
N GLY A 54 9.43 2.84 -15.01
CA GLY A 54 9.02 2.35 -16.31
C GLY A 54 7.87 3.18 -16.85
N GLU A 55 7.73 3.19 -18.17
CA GLU A 55 6.63 3.88 -18.84
C GLU A 55 5.80 2.88 -19.62
N ILE A 56 4.48 2.97 -19.49
CA ILE A 56 3.54 2.26 -20.34
C ILE A 56 2.98 3.26 -21.34
N LYS A 57 3.24 3.02 -22.62
CA LYS A 57 2.80 3.87 -23.72
C LYS A 57 1.81 3.13 -24.62
N ASP A 58 0.91 3.87 -25.24
CA ASP A 58 0.07 3.30 -26.30
C ASP A 58 0.88 3.08 -27.59
N LYS A 59 0.22 2.52 -28.60
CA LYS A 59 0.79 2.27 -29.94
C LYS A 59 1.31 3.53 -30.65
N ASP A 60 0.82 4.70 -30.27
CA ASP A 60 1.18 6.00 -30.85
C ASP A 60 2.27 6.71 -30.00
N GLY A 61 2.79 6.04 -28.96
CA GLY A 61 3.83 6.54 -28.07
C GLY A 61 3.32 7.47 -26.96
N LYS A 62 2.01 7.64 -26.81
CA LYS A 62 1.43 8.46 -25.75
C LYS A 62 1.57 7.76 -24.40
N LEU A 63 2.06 8.49 -23.39
CA LEU A 63 2.15 7.98 -22.02
C LEU A 63 0.75 7.67 -21.47
N LEU A 64 0.58 6.44 -20.99
CA LEU A 64 -0.66 5.96 -20.38
C LEU A 64 -0.52 5.79 -18.87
N ALA A 65 0.62 5.28 -18.41
CA ALA A 65 0.91 5.08 -17.00
C ALA A 65 2.42 5.12 -16.75
N GLU A 66 2.77 5.58 -15.55
CA GLU A 66 4.11 5.46 -14.99
C GLU A 66 4.13 4.27 -14.03
N VAL A 67 5.20 3.49 -14.09
CA VAL A 67 5.41 2.32 -13.24
C VAL A 67 6.57 2.64 -12.32
N THR A 68 6.31 2.68 -11.01
CA THR A 68 7.35 2.66 -9.99
C THR A 68 7.47 1.24 -9.46
N TYR A 69 8.66 0.64 -9.53
CA TYR A 69 8.87 -0.75 -9.13
C TYR A 69 10.23 -0.94 -8.46
N ALA A 70 10.36 -2.04 -7.72
CA ALA A 70 11.63 -2.52 -7.19
C ALA A 70 11.73 -4.01 -7.49
N VAL A 71 12.94 -4.47 -7.84
CA VAL A 71 13.24 -5.87 -8.08
C VAL A 71 14.11 -6.36 -6.95
N MET A 72 13.66 -7.38 -6.23
CA MET A 72 14.31 -7.89 -5.03
C MET A 72 14.65 -9.36 -5.27
N SER A 73 15.91 -9.74 -5.08
CA SER A 73 16.36 -11.12 -5.28
C SER A 73 15.98 -12.04 -4.11
N ASP A 74 15.86 -11.49 -2.91
CA ASP A 74 15.49 -12.18 -1.68
C ASP A 74 14.48 -11.34 -0.88
N ALA A 75 13.20 -11.69 -1.00
CA ALA A 75 12.11 -10.97 -0.37
C ALA A 75 10.98 -11.90 0.07
N LEU A 76 10.31 -11.50 1.16
CA LEU A 76 9.07 -12.08 1.61
C LEU A 76 7.88 -11.27 1.08
N GLU A 77 6.77 -11.94 0.86
CA GLU A 77 5.47 -11.30 0.66
C GLU A 77 4.89 -10.93 2.03
N ALA A 78 4.67 -9.64 2.27
CA ALA A 78 3.91 -9.13 3.40
C ALA A 78 2.48 -8.84 2.94
N THR A 79 1.50 -9.55 3.52
CA THR A 79 0.08 -9.31 3.28
C THR A 79 -0.53 -8.63 4.50
N VAL A 80 -0.89 -7.36 4.36
CA VAL A 80 -1.63 -6.59 5.38
C VAL A 80 -3.06 -7.11 5.45
N GLN A 81 -3.34 -8.01 6.39
CA GLN A 81 -4.65 -8.66 6.48
C GLN A 81 -5.74 -7.66 6.86
N GLN A 82 -5.43 -6.77 7.80
CA GLN A 82 -6.37 -5.75 8.26
C GLN A 82 -5.65 -4.51 8.78
N VAL A 83 -6.34 -3.38 8.63
CA VAL A 83 -6.04 -2.14 9.34
C VAL A 83 -7.32 -1.74 10.07
N MET A 84 -7.27 -1.79 11.40
CA MET A 84 -8.40 -1.47 12.27
C MET A 84 -8.14 -0.13 12.96
N LEU A 85 -9.19 0.68 13.06
CA LEU A 85 -9.17 1.99 13.72
C LEU A 85 -10.15 1.98 14.90
N ARG A 86 -9.71 2.39 16.08
CA ARG A 86 -10.57 2.64 17.24
C ARG A 86 -10.51 4.10 17.66
N LEU A 87 -11.68 4.72 17.78
CA LEU A 87 -11.80 6.09 18.27
C LEU A 87 -11.90 6.10 19.80
N LYS A 88 -11.11 6.96 20.46
CA LYS A 88 -11.02 7.01 21.94
C LYS A 88 -12.37 7.14 22.63
N ASP A 89 -13.23 7.99 22.09
CA ASP A 89 -14.48 8.40 22.72
C ASP A 89 -15.69 7.53 22.29
N GLY A 90 -15.43 6.39 21.63
CA GLY A 90 -16.49 5.46 21.18
C GLY A 90 -17.46 6.07 20.17
N HIS A 91 -17.06 7.16 19.50
CA HIS A 91 -17.88 7.86 18.52
C HIS A 91 -18.05 7.03 17.24
N THR A 92 -19.15 7.28 16.55
CA THR A 92 -19.36 6.76 15.20
C THR A 92 -18.44 7.48 14.23
N LEU A 93 -17.72 6.71 13.42
CA LEU A 93 -16.92 7.21 12.31
C LEU A 93 -17.85 7.49 11.12
N ASN A 94 -17.92 8.75 10.70
CA ASN A 94 -18.74 9.17 9.56
C ASN A 94 -17.95 9.13 8.25
N ASP A 95 -16.69 9.58 8.29
CA ASP A 95 -15.79 9.56 7.14
C ASP A 95 -14.35 9.32 7.59
N VAL A 96 -13.57 8.69 6.72
CA VAL A 96 -12.14 8.49 6.90
C VAL A 96 -11.45 8.60 5.54
N HIS A 97 -10.51 9.52 5.45
CA HIS A 97 -9.76 9.77 4.22
C HIS A 97 -8.32 10.13 4.53
N GLY A 98 -7.49 10.21 3.50
CA GLY A 98 -6.04 10.33 3.66
C GLY A 98 -5.37 9.02 3.29
N GLU A 99 -4.16 8.79 3.80
CA GLU A 99 -3.24 7.83 3.22
C GLU A 99 -2.74 6.78 4.24
N ILE A 100 -2.64 5.53 3.77
CA ILE A 100 -1.85 4.49 4.43
C ILE A 100 -0.80 4.02 3.44
N LYS A 101 0.47 4.05 3.86
CA LYS A 101 1.63 3.62 3.07
C LYS A 101 2.36 2.49 3.76
N ALA A 102 2.85 1.57 2.95
CA ALA A 102 3.83 0.57 3.34
C ALA A 102 5.19 0.97 2.78
N ARG A 103 6.11 1.38 3.66
CA ARG A 103 7.46 1.82 3.30
C ARG A 103 8.50 0.85 3.87
N ILE A 104 9.45 0.44 3.05
CA ILE A 104 10.52 -0.47 3.46
C ILE A 104 11.68 0.36 3.99
N ASP A 105 12.34 -0.12 5.03
CA ASP A 105 13.44 0.61 5.63
C ASP A 105 14.62 0.79 4.65
N GLY A 106 15.06 2.04 4.47
CA GLY A 106 16.03 2.44 3.46
C GLY A 106 15.44 2.82 2.09
N PHE A 107 14.15 2.53 1.83
CA PHE A 107 13.48 2.98 0.61
C PHE A 107 12.83 4.35 0.84
N GLU A 108 12.98 5.26 -0.13
CA GLU A 108 12.39 6.61 -0.07
C GLU A 108 10.89 6.61 -0.39
N VAL A 109 10.44 5.66 -1.20
CA VAL A 109 9.05 5.59 -1.69
C VAL A 109 8.33 4.40 -1.05
N GLY A 110 7.12 4.65 -0.55
CA GLY A 110 6.22 3.62 -0.02
C GLY A 110 5.13 3.21 -1.01
N SER A 111 4.68 1.97 -0.91
CA SER A 111 3.47 1.49 -1.58
C SER A 111 2.24 2.04 -0.88
N ILE A 112 1.38 2.76 -1.61
CA ILE A 112 0.11 3.26 -1.07
C ILE A 112 -0.89 2.10 -0.98
N LEU A 113 -1.42 1.86 0.22
CA LEU A 113 -2.40 0.81 0.52
C LEU A 113 -3.83 1.37 0.61
N PHE A 114 -3.97 2.62 1.03
CA PHE A 114 -5.23 3.33 1.22
C PHE A 114 -5.01 4.79 0.81
N ASN A 115 -5.86 5.35 -0.06
CA ASN A 115 -5.85 6.78 -0.38
C ASN A 115 -7.23 7.27 -0.89
N PRO A 116 -8.34 7.01 -0.18
CA PRO A 116 -9.61 7.60 -0.56
C PRO A 116 -9.61 9.10 -0.24
N THR A 117 -10.29 9.86 -1.11
CA THR A 117 -10.66 11.24 -0.86
C THR A 117 -11.83 11.32 0.12
N GLN A 118 -12.11 12.53 0.65
CA GLN A 118 -13.25 12.77 1.54
C GLN A 118 -14.56 12.21 0.95
N GLY A 119 -15.32 11.47 1.77
CA GLY A 119 -16.59 10.83 1.39
C GLY A 119 -16.46 9.57 0.52
N ALA A 120 -15.25 9.18 0.12
CA ALA A 120 -14.99 7.94 -0.60
C ALA A 120 -14.43 6.82 0.30
N GLY A 121 -14.10 7.16 1.55
CA GLY A 121 -13.61 6.21 2.54
C GLY A 121 -14.64 5.12 2.83
N LYS A 122 -14.23 3.87 2.74
CA LYS A 122 -15.07 2.72 3.12
C LYS A 122 -14.46 2.06 4.35
N CYS A 123 -15.27 1.94 5.39
CA CYS A 123 -14.94 1.18 6.58
C CYS A 123 -16.11 0.29 6.99
N PHE A 124 -15.79 -0.79 7.70
CA PHE A 124 -16.78 -1.72 8.24
C PHE A 124 -16.61 -1.78 9.77
N SER A 125 -17.70 -1.66 10.51
CA SER A 125 -17.69 -1.93 11.95
C SER A 125 -18.07 -3.40 12.19
N PRO A 126 -17.19 -4.24 12.75
CA PRO A 126 -17.58 -5.55 13.25
C PRO A 126 -18.68 -5.40 14.31
N ALA A 127 -19.66 -6.30 14.33
CA ALA A 127 -20.80 -6.20 15.23
C ALA A 127 -20.35 -6.32 16.71
N GLY A 128 -20.48 -5.22 17.47
CA GLY A 128 -20.23 -5.19 18.91
C GLY A 128 -18.91 -4.57 19.35
N ASP A 129 -18.02 -4.22 18.41
CA ASP A 129 -16.72 -3.64 18.71
C ASP A 129 -16.62 -2.17 18.25
N SER A 130 -15.88 -1.36 19.01
CA SER A 130 -15.59 0.06 18.69
C SER A 130 -14.52 0.22 17.60
N TRP A 131 -14.27 -0.83 16.84
CA TRP A 131 -13.23 -0.90 15.81
C TRP A 131 -13.85 -0.76 14.42
N PHE A 132 -13.14 -0.06 13.55
CA PHE A 132 -13.51 0.17 12.16
C PHE A 132 -12.42 -0.43 11.27
N LEU A 133 -12.78 -1.47 10.50
CA LEU A 133 -11.92 -2.07 9.51
C LEU A 133 -11.87 -1.18 8.26
N LEU A 134 -10.68 -0.74 7.87
CA LEU A 134 -10.47 0.09 6.69
C LEU A 134 -10.34 -0.77 5.43
N GLN A 135 -11.09 -0.44 4.38
CA GLN A 135 -10.99 -1.14 3.10
C GLN A 135 -9.77 -0.64 2.32
N LEU A 136 -8.68 -1.42 2.33
CA LEU A 136 -7.48 -1.12 1.55
C LEU A 136 -7.74 -1.32 0.04
N ALA A 137 -7.14 -0.47 -0.79
CA ALA A 137 -7.12 -0.63 -2.24
C ALA A 137 -6.20 -1.77 -2.68
N ARG A 138 -5.15 -2.03 -1.88
CA ARG A 138 -4.22 -3.15 -2.01
C ARG A 138 -3.63 -3.46 -0.64
N ASN A 139 -3.21 -4.70 -0.44
CA ASN A 139 -2.69 -5.13 0.85
C ASN A 139 -1.40 -5.94 0.78
N VAL A 140 -0.83 -6.16 -0.41
CA VAL A 140 0.39 -6.95 -0.56
C VAL A 140 1.60 -6.09 -0.94
N VAL A 141 2.73 -6.37 -0.29
CA VAL A 141 4.02 -5.68 -0.46
C VAL A 141 5.15 -6.70 -0.39
N ALA A 142 6.08 -6.66 -1.35
CA ALA A 142 7.32 -7.43 -1.24
C ALA A 142 8.32 -6.69 -0.35
N VAL A 143 8.94 -7.39 0.61
CA VAL A 143 9.90 -6.80 1.56
C VAL A 143 11.18 -7.63 1.54
N PRO A 144 12.35 -7.02 1.26
CA PRO A 144 13.61 -7.75 1.27
C PRO A 144 13.88 -8.39 2.63
N CYS A 145 14.46 -9.59 2.61
CA CYS A 145 14.79 -10.30 3.84
C CYS A 145 15.72 -9.46 4.74
N GLY A 146 15.37 -9.39 6.03
CA GLY A 146 16.11 -8.59 7.02
C GLY A 146 15.83 -7.09 7.01
N LYS A 147 14.89 -6.61 6.18
CA LYS A 147 14.38 -5.23 6.25
C LYS A 147 13.15 -5.14 7.13
N VAL A 148 12.90 -3.93 7.64
CA VAL A 148 11.69 -3.61 8.40
C VAL A 148 10.67 -2.98 7.46
N LEU A 149 9.42 -3.41 7.58
CA LEU A 149 8.27 -2.78 6.93
C LEU A 149 7.64 -1.76 7.88
N HIS A 150 7.51 -0.52 7.41
CA HIS A 150 6.80 0.55 8.10
C HIS A 150 5.41 0.69 7.51
N ILE A 151 4.39 0.53 8.34
CA ILE A 151 3.03 0.92 7.99
C ILE A 151 2.80 2.32 8.55
N GLU A 152 2.79 3.30 7.64
CA GLU A 152 2.63 4.71 7.92
C GLU A 152 1.18 5.12 7.65
N VAL A 153 0.52 5.60 8.68
CA VAL A 153 -0.89 5.98 8.66
C VAL A 153 -0.96 7.49 8.84
N ASP A 154 -1.52 8.19 7.86
CA ASP A 154 -1.78 9.63 7.89
C ASP A 154 -3.21 9.89 7.40
N LEU A 155 -4.15 9.82 8.35
CA LEU A 155 -5.58 9.87 8.10
C LEU A 155 -6.21 11.15 8.67
N LYS A 156 -7.38 11.46 8.15
CA LYS A 156 -8.33 12.39 8.74
C LYS A 156 -9.63 11.65 9.00
N THR A 157 -10.10 11.72 10.24
CA THR A 157 -11.32 11.05 10.68
C THR A 157 -12.38 12.09 11.00
N GLU A 158 -13.59 11.89 10.51
CA GLU A 158 -14.75 12.71 10.85
C GLU A 158 -15.72 11.89 11.68
N THR A 159 -16.21 12.49 12.76
CA THR A 159 -17.11 11.85 13.74
C THR A 159 -18.44 12.59 13.78
N SER A 160 -19.47 11.95 14.33
CA SER A 160 -20.83 12.50 14.47
C SER A 160 -20.96 13.79 15.29
N ASN A 161 -19.90 14.31 15.89
CA ASN A 161 -19.96 15.40 16.88
C ASN A 161 -19.64 16.78 16.29
N ASP A 162 -19.64 16.92 14.96
CA ASP A 162 -19.47 18.18 14.21
C ASP A 162 -18.22 19.01 14.54
N GLN A 163 -17.16 18.37 15.10
CA GLN A 163 -15.88 19.03 15.38
C GLN A 163 -14.97 19.15 14.15
N GLY A 164 -15.47 18.76 12.97
CA GLY A 164 -14.71 18.66 11.73
C GLY A 164 -13.67 17.53 11.72
N PRO A 165 -12.93 17.37 10.61
CA PRO A 165 -11.95 16.29 10.45
C PRO A 165 -10.76 16.44 11.42
N LYS A 166 -10.47 15.38 12.17
CA LYS A 166 -9.31 15.32 13.08
C LYS A 166 -8.18 14.52 12.45
N PRO A 167 -6.92 14.99 12.55
CA PRO A 167 -5.78 14.23 12.05
C PRO A 167 -5.49 13.03 12.96
N LEU A 168 -5.09 11.93 12.34
CA LEU A 168 -4.62 10.71 12.99
C LEU A 168 -3.34 10.28 12.29
N LYS A 169 -2.24 10.20 13.05
CA LYS A 169 -0.93 9.81 12.52
C LYS A 169 -0.28 8.76 13.40
N VAL A 170 0.06 7.63 12.80
CA VAL A 170 0.71 6.49 13.47
C VAL A 170 1.73 5.87 12.51
N ALA A 171 2.84 5.38 13.04
CA ALA A 171 3.80 4.58 12.27
C ALA A 171 4.10 3.29 13.05
N LEU A 172 3.77 2.15 12.45
CA LEU A 172 3.97 0.80 13.00
C LEU A 172 5.16 0.14 12.28
N LYS A 173 5.91 -0.71 12.98
CA LYS A 173 7.15 -1.31 12.47
C LYS A 173 7.09 -2.82 12.55
N PHE A 174 7.12 -3.49 11.41
CA PHE A 174 7.08 -4.94 11.32
C PHE A 174 8.43 -5.45 10.84
N ASP A 175 9.13 -6.19 11.69
CA ASP A 175 10.14 -7.12 11.19
C ASP A 175 9.47 -8.34 10.57
N ASN A 176 10.23 -9.16 9.84
CA ASN A 176 9.75 -10.36 9.14
C ASN A 176 9.19 -11.47 10.07
N ARG A 177 8.92 -11.19 11.36
CA ARG A 177 8.32 -12.09 12.34
C ARG A 177 7.15 -11.47 13.09
N THR A 178 7.00 -10.15 12.99
CA THR A 178 5.93 -9.42 13.66
C THR A 178 4.66 -9.60 12.85
N LEU A 179 3.63 -10.17 13.47
CA LEU A 179 2.34 -10.45 12.81
C LEU A 179 1.28 -9.41 13.11
N SER A 180 1.41 -8.68 14.20
CA SER A 180 0.43 -7.70 14.65
C SER A 180 1.11 -6.58 15.45
N GLN A 181 0.66 -5.34 15.24
CA GLN A 181 0.98 -4.22 16.10
C GLN A 181 -0.20 -3.27 16.23
N SER A 182 -0.33 -2.68 17.42
CA SER A 182 -1.20 -1.53 17.64
C SER A 182 -0.43 -0.36 18.24
N SER A 183 -0.88 0.85 17.96
CA SER A 183 -0.37 2.06 18.60
C SER A 183 -1.45 3.12 18.67
N PRO A 184 -1.56 3.83 19.81
CA PRO A 184 -2.36 5.04 19.88
C PRO A 184 -1.70 6.19 19.11
N ASP A 185 -2.50 7.12 18.62
CA ASP A 185 -2.07 8.45 18.21
C ASP A 185 -1.97 9.39 19.44
N GLY A 186 -1.52 10.63 19.22
CA GLY A 186 -1.42 11.63 20.29
C GLY A 186 -2.76 12.03 20.93
N ASN A 187 -3.89 11.70 20.30
CA ASN A 187 -5.23 11.98 20.80
C ASN A 187 -5.85 10.78 21.53
N GLY A 188 -5.20 9.62 21.48
CA GLY A 188 -5.64 8.35 22.06
C GLY A 188 -6.58 7.53 21.17
N ASN A 189 -6.74 7.90 19.89
CA ASN A 189 -7.27 6.97 18.89
C ASN A 189 -6.25 5.89 18.64
N GLU A 190 -6.66 4.68 18.33
CA GLU A 190 -5.74 3.56 18.14
C GLU A 190 -5.85 2.98 16.74
N VAL A 191 -4.70 2.60 16.19
CA VAL A 191 -4.60 1.83 14.97
C VAL A 191 -3.98 0.48 15.29
N GLU A 192 -4.60 -0.57 14.79
CA GLU A 192 -4.09 -1.94 14.82
C GLU A 192 -3.90 -2.44 13.39
N VAL A 193 -2.79 -3.10 13.13
CA VAL A 193 -2.44 -3.65 11.82
C VAL A 193 -1.93 -5.06 11.99
N ASP A 194 -2.48 -5.97 11.19
CA ASP A 194 -2.02 -7.36 11.10
C ASP A 194 -1.38 -7.64 9.75
N ILE A 195 -0.30 -8.40 9.77
CA ILE A 195 0.50 -8.80 8.61
C ILE A 195 0.78 -10.29 8.65
N ASP A 196 0.52 -10.96 7.53
CA ASP A 196 1.04 -12.30 7.26
C ASP A 196 2.28 -12.22 6.39
N TRP A 197 3.27 -13.06 6.69
CA TRP A 197 4.51 -13.17 5.92
C TRP A 197 4.56 -14.49 5.16
N TYR A 198 5.00 -14.46 3.91
CA TYR A 198 5.18 -15.65 3.09
C TYR A 198 6.52 -15.65 2.33
N PRO A 199 7.22 -16.80 2.19
CA PRO A 199 6.95 -18.05 2.90
C PRO A 199 7.17 -17.93 4.42
N GLU A 200 6.49 -18.79 5.18
CA GLU A 200 6.64 -18.92 6.64
C GLU A 200 8.03 -19.44 7.07
#